data_AF-A0A2D7C8R6-F1
#
_entry.id   AF-A0A2D7C8R6-F1
#
_cell.length_a   1.000
_cell.length_b   1.000
_cell.length_c   1.000
_cell.angle_alpha   90.00
_cell.angle_beta   90.00
_cell.angle_gamma   90.00
#
_symmetry.space_group_name_H-M   'P 1'
#
loop_
_entity.id
_entity.type
_entity.pdbx_description
1 polymer ?
#
loop_
_entity_poly.entity_id
_entity_poly.type
_entity_poly.pdbx_seq_one_letter_code
_entity_poly.pdbx_strand_id
1 'polypeptide(L)'
;MGDESKHGSHQEVAGFTAIAADWEDRRFFTSYEGRLTYAGDIDKFFMQKARVGLAPYIGDYGDLHTWLMLQVDHNPKKTDTVEITPLIRLFKGVNLVEVGANTKGDVLLNWVMRF
;
A
#
# COMPACT_ATOMS: atom_id res chain seq x y z
N MET A 1 -41.14 -23.07 32.72
CA MET A 1 -40.25 -21.90 32.81
C MET A 1 -39.11 -22.17 31.83
N GLY A 2 -39.24 -21.72 30.58
CA GLY A 2 -38.22 -21.89 29.55
C GLY A 2 -37.36 -20.64 29.50
N ASP A 3 -36.04 -20.81 29.69
CA ASP A 3 -35.05 -19.74 29.55
C ASP A 3 -34.41 -19.88 28.16
N GLU A 4 -34.79 -18.99 27.24
CA GLU A 4 -34.11 -18.79 25.96
C GLU A 4 -33.52 -17.38 25.97
N SER A 5 -32.32 -17.24 26.55
CA SER A 5 -31.57 -15.99 26.56
C SER A 5 -30.77 -15.84 25.25
N LYS A 6 -31.22 -14.88 24.44
CA LYS A 6 -30.78 -14.58 23.08
C LYS A 6 -29.29 -14.22 22.99
N HIS A 7 -28.55 -14.95 22.16
CA HIS A 7 -27.23 -14.56 21.66
C HIS A 7 -27.40 -13.36 20.69
N GLY A 8 -27.30 -12.15 21.21
CA GLY A 8 -27.29 -10.92 20.41
C GLY A 8 -25.97 -10.81 19.64
N SER A 9 -25.98 -11.23 18.38
CA SER A 9 -24.90 -10.93 17.43
C SER A 9 -24.84 -9.41 17.24
N HIS A 10 -23.88 -8.75 17.89
CA HIS A 10 -23.51 -7.38 17.56
C HIS A 10 -22.88 -7.40 16.15
N GLN A 11 -23.72 -7.27 15.13
CA GLN A 11 -23.25 -6.97 13.78
C GLN A 11 -22.81 -5.51 13.77
N GLU A 12 -21.54 -5.29 14.09
CA GLU A 12 -20.90 -3.99 13.87
C GLU A 12 -20.69 -3.81 12.38
N VAL A 13 -21.55 -2.98 11.76
CA VAL A 13 -21.39 -2.59 10.37
C VAL A 13 -20.15 -1.70 10.27
N ALA A 14 -19.08 -2.25 9.72
CA ALA A 14 -17.89 -1.50 9.37
C ALA A 14 -17.95 -1.11 7.89
N GLY A 15 -17.88 0.19 7.62
CA GLY A 15 -17.76 0.75 6.28
C GLY A 15 -16.40 1.41 6.09
N PHE A 16 -15.94 1.52 4.84
CA PHE A 16 -14.81 2.39 4.53
C PHE A 16 -15.06 3.09 3.19
N THR A 17 -14.53 4.29 3.08
CA THR A 17 -14.48 5.07 1.85
C THR A 17 -13.02 5.33 1.54
N ALA A 18 -12.57 4.95 0.35
CA ALA A 18 -11.21 5.22 -0.12
C ALA A 18 -11.27 6.08 -1.37
N ILE A 19 -10.43 7.11 -1.41
CA ILE A 19 -10.10 7.85 -2.62
C ILE A 19 -8.70 7.44 -3.05
N ALA A 20 -8.52 7.12 -4.31
CA ALA A 20 -7.21 6.85 -4.89
C ALA A 20 -7.06 7.68 -6.15
N ALA A 21 -5.90 8.29 -6.30
CA ALA A 21 -5.50 9.04 -7.48
C ALA A 21 -4.12 8.53 -7.87
N ASP A 22 -4.02 7.91 -9.04
CA ASP A 22 -2.77 7.57 -9.68
C ASP A 22 -2.53 8.49 -10.87
N TRP A 23 -1.31 8.98 -10.96
CA TRP A 23 -0.79 9.74 -12.07
C TRP A 23 0.47 9.02 -12.54
N GLU A 24 0.41 8.48 -13.75
CA GLU A 24 1.53 7.84 -14.41
C GLU A 24 1.96 8.65 -15.64
N ASP A 25 3.27 8.87 -15.73
CA ASP A 25 3.99 9.39 -16.88
C ASP A 25 5.01 8.31 -17.33
N ARG A 26 5.65 8.48 -18.49
CA ARG A 26 6.63 7.53 -19.02
C ARG A 26 7.85 7.30 -18.11
N ARG A 27 8.11 8.23 -17.18
CA ARG A 27 9.23 8.15 -16.24
C ARG A 27 8.83 8.27 -14.78
N PHE A 28 7.64 8.77 -14.50
CA PHE A 28 7.22 9.08 -13.14
C PHE A 28 5.90 8.42 -12.86
N PHE A 29 5.81 7.73 -11.75
CA PHE A 29 4.59 7.19 -11.21
C PHE A 29 4.32 7.94 -9.90
N THR A 30 3.11 8.37 -9.67
CA THR A 30 2.71 8.97 -8.40
C THR A 30 1.30 8.51 -8.11
N SER A 31 1.12 7.80 -7.01
CA SER A 31 -0.17 7.40 -6.50
C SER A 31 -0.36 8.01 -5.12
N TYR A 32 -1.58 8.45 -4.86
CA TYR A 32 -2.02 8.92 -3.59
C TYR A 32 -3.36 8.27 -3.26
N GLU A 33 -3.43 7.63 -2.10
CA GLU A 33 -4.62 6.97 -1.58
C GLU A 33 -4.95 7.55 -0.20
N GLY A 34 -6.20 7.97 -0.01
CA GLY A 34 -6.75 8.35 1.27
C GLY A 34 -7.92 7.43 1.62
N ARG A 35 -7.76 6.61 2.66
CA ARG A 35 -8.79 5.70 3.13
C ARG A 35 -9.33 6.13 4.48
N LEU A 36 -10.63 6.38 4.53
CA LEU A 36 -11.42 6.63 5.72
C LEU A 36 -12.18 5.36 6.07
N THR A 37 -11.93 4.78 7.23
CA THR A 37 -12.69 3.63 7.72
C THR A 37 -13.56 4.06 8.89
N TYR A 38 -14.84 3.76 8.79
CA TYR A 38 -15.87 3.97 9.79
C TYR A 38 -16.32 2.62 10.31
N ALA A 39 -15.74 2.18 11.43
CA ALA A 39 -16.34 1.13 12.26
C ALA A 39 -17.28 1.81 13.27
N GLY A 40 -18.38 1.16 13.65
CA GLY A 40 -19.36 1.70 14.60
C GLY A 40 -18.75 2.20 15.93
N ASP A 41 -19.58 2.93 16.68
CA ASP A 41 -19.46 3.63 17.98
C ASP A 41 -18.10 4.22 18.44
N ILE A 42 -16.91 3.69 18.14
CA ILE A 42 -15.71 4.07 18.92
C ILE A 42 -14.48 4.48 18.08
N ASP A 43 -14.34 4.18 16.78
CA ASP A 43 -13.06 4.52 16.11
C ASP A 43 -13.13 4.85 14.60
N LYS A 44 -12.82 6.12 14.28
CA LYS A 44 -12.52 6.58 12.91
C LYS A 44 -11.05 6.33 12.61
N PHE A 45 -10.73 5.61 11.53
CA PHE A 45 -9.36 5.42 11.08
C PHE A 45 -9.17 6.14 9.76
N PHE A 46 -8.24 7.09 9.72
CA PHE A 46 -7.82 7.73 8.49
C PHE A 46 -6.42 7.25 8.15
N MET A 47 -6.26 6.62 6.98
CA MET A 47 -4.99 6.15 6.47
C MET A 47 -4.70 6.92 5.19
N GLN A 48 -3.50 7.47 5.07
CA GLN A 48 -3.05 8.08 3.82
C GLN A 48 -1.82 7.33 3.35
N LYS A 49 -1.80 6.95 2.08
CA LYS A 49 -0.68 6.28 1.45
C LYS A 49 -0.31 7.06 0.20
N ALA A 50 0.89 7.61 0.16
CA ALA A 50 1.47 8.16 -1.04
C ALA A 50 2.53 7.20 -1.56
N ARG A 51 2.61 7.00 -2.88
CA ARG A 51 3.66 6.21 -3.52
C ARG A 51 4.16 6.99 -4.71
N VAL A 52 5.45 7.25 -4.78
CA VAL A 52 6.08 7.84 -5.96
C VAL A 52 7.06 6.85 -6.54
N GLY A 53 7.15 6.79 -7.85
CA GLY A 53 8.03 5.93 -8.62
C GLY A 53 8.74 6.77 -9.66
N LEU A 54 10.01 6.51 -9.89
CA LEU A 54 10.75 7.12 -10.98
C LEU A 54 11.58 6.04 -11.69
N ALA A 55 11.48 6.02 -13.01
CA ALA A 55 12.32 5.22 -13.87
C ALA A 55 13.50 6.09 -14.32
N PRO A 56 14.73 5.86 -13.81
CA PRO A 56 15.89 6.67 -14.17
C PRO A 56 16.22 6.62 -15.68
N TYR A 57 15.79 5.57 -16.37
CA TYR A 57 15.95 5.41 -17.80
C TYR A 57 14.71 4.77 -18.42
N ILE A 58 14.42 5.16 -19.67
CA ILE A 58 13.42 4.50 -20.51
C ILE A 58 14.22 3.57 -21.42
N GLY A 59 14.23 2.28 -21.12
CA GLY A 59 14.82 1.27 -21.99
C GLY A 59 13.91 0.96 -23.17
N ASP A 60 14.50 0.49 -24.27
CA ASP A 60 13.71 0.01 -25.41
C ASP A 60 12.95 -1.30 -25.06
N TYR A 61 12.05 -1.74 -25.92
CA TYR A 61 11.18 -2.89 -25.65
C TYR A 61 12.01 -4.18 -25.51
N GLY A 62 12.19 -4.66 -24.28
CA GLY A 62 13.00 -5.86 -23.97
C GLY A 62 14.17 -5.61 -23.00
N ASP A 63 14.47 -4.35 -22.70
CA ASP A 63 15.53 -3.99 -21.76
C ASP A 63 15.11 -4.17 -20.30
N LEU A 64 16.11 -4.27 -19.42
CA LEU A 64 15.90 -4.26 -17.96
C LEU A 64 15.17 -2.96 -17.62
N HIS A 65 13.96 -2.98 -17.07
CA HIS A 65 13.27 -1.79 -16.59
C HIS A 65 13.45 -1.66 -15.08
N THR A 66 14.07 -0.57 -14.63
CA THR A 66 14.26 -0.29 -13.21
C THR A 66 13.34 0.83 -12.79
N TRP A 67 12.57 0.59 -11.74
CA TRP A 67 11.70 1.56 -11.09
C TRP A 67 12.16 1.76 -9.67
N LEU A 68 12.58 2.98 -9.35
CA LEU A 68 12.83 3.40 -7.97
C LEU A 68 11.52 3.92 -7.42
N MET A 69 10.93 3.23 -6.45
CA MET A 69 9.71 3.68 -5.78
C MET A 69 9.98 4.05 -4.34
N LEU A 70 9.14 4.94 -3.83
CA LEU A 70 9.13 5.39 -2.46
C LEU A 70 7.68 5.42 -2.02
N GLN A 71 7.35 4.61 -1.02
CA GLN A 71 6.04 4.60 -0.40
C GLN A 71 6.09 5.35 0.92
N VAL A 72 5.08 6.16 1.19
CA VAL A 72 4.91 6.94 2.41
C VAL A 72 3.52 6.64 2.95
N ASP A 73 3.46 5.96 4.07
CA ASP A 73 2.23 5.62 4.78
C ASP A 73 2.09 6.51 6.02
N HIS A 74 0.99 7.24 6.11
CA HIS A 74 0.65 8.06 7.27
C HIS A 74 -0.53 7.43 8.03
N ASN A 75 -0.27 7.05 9.28
CA ASN A 75 -1.22 6.37 10.15
C ASN A 75 -1.26 7.06 11.53
N PRO A 76 -2.25 7.91 11.82
CA PRO A 76 -2.30 8.76 13.01
C PRO A 76 -2.59 8.03 14.34
N LYS A 77 -2.75 6.70 14.33
CA LYS A 77 -3.04 5.88 15.54
C LYS A 77 -1.88 5.03 16.04
N LYS A 78 -0.74 5.00 15.33
CA LYS A 78 0.47 4.34 15.81
C LYS A 78 1.51 5.39 16.20
N THR A 79 2.30 5.08 17.23
CA THR A 79 3.42 5.88 17.74
C THR A 79 4.42 6.34 16.68
N ASP A 80 4.48 5.66 15.53
CA ASP A 80 5.14 6.09 14.30
C ASP A 80 4.10 6.58 13.29
N THR A 81 3.88 7.89 13.28
CA THR A 81 2.83 8.56 12.50
C THR A 81 3.08 8.51 10.99
N VAL A 82 4.33 8.37 10.56
CA VAL A 82 4.74 8.37 9.14
C VAL A 82 5.76 7.27 8.92
N GLU A 83 5.50 6.40 7.96
CA GLU A 83 6.35 5.28 7.59
C GLU A 83 6.81 5.45 6.14
N ILE A 84 8.13 5.51 5.92
CA ILE A 84 8.71 5.69 4.60
C ILE A 84 9.42 4.40 4.21
N THR A 85 9.04 3.87 3.04
CA THR A 85 9.56 2.62 2.48
C THR A 85 10.09 2.87 1.07
N PRO A 86 11.39 3.18 0.91
CA PRO A 86 12.05 3.07 -0.37
C PRO A 86 12.06 1.60 -0.85
N LEU A 87 11.71 1.39 -2.11
CA LEU A 87 11.76 0.09 -2.77
C LEU A 87 12.15 0.23 -4.23
N ILE A 88 12.90 -0.73 -4.74
CA ILE A 88 13.39 -0.79 -6.11
C ILE A 88 12.74 -1.99 -6.76
N ARG A 89 12.05 -1.78 -7.89
CA ARG A 89 11.47 -2.82 -8.72
C ARG A 89 12.26 -2.94 -10.01
N LEU A 90 12.78 -4.13 -10.27
CA LEU A 90 13.50 -4.52 -11.48
C LEU A 90 12.59 -5.44 -12.28
N PHE A 91 12.37 -5.12 -13.55
CA PHE A 91 11.60 -5.94 -14.47
C PHE A 91 12.47 -6.32 -15.66
N LYS A 92 12.69 -7.61 -15.89
CA LYS A 92 13.48 -8.11 -17.03
C LYS A 92 12.77 -9.29 -17.68
N GLY A 93 12.13 -9.04 -18.81
CA GLY A 93 11.34 -10.03 -19.54
C GLY A 93 10.20 -10.57 -18.67
N VAL A 94 10.34 -11.79 -18.17
CA VAL A 94 9.35 -12.45 -17.30
C VAL A 94 9.69 -12.39 -15.81
N ASN A 95 10.86 -11.85 -15.46
CA ASN A 95 11.34 -11.76 -14.09
C ASN A 95 11.04 -10.37 -13.52
N LEU A 96 10.42 -10.34 -12.36
CA LEU A 96 10.17 -9.14 -11.57
C LEU A 96 10.81 -9.35 -10.20
N VAL A 97 11.72 -8.47 -9.81
CA VAL A 97 12.36 -8.47 -8.50
C VAL A 97 12.05 -7.14 -7.82
N GLU A 98 11.56 -7.16 -6.60
CA GLU A 98 11.34 -5.97 -5.78
C GLU A 98 12.15 -6.10 -4.50
N VAL A 99 12.90 -5.07 -4.17
CA VAL A 99 13.68 -5.00 -2.92
C VAL A 99 13.44 -3.65 -2.28
N GLY A 100 13.03 -3.62 -1.02
CA GLY A 100 12.81 -2.39 -0.29
C GLY A 100 13.15 -2.52 1.17
N ALA A 101 13.32 -1.39 1.84
CA ALA A 101 13.54 -1.35 3.28
C ALA A 101 12.68 -0.24 3.87
N ASN A 102 12.02 -0.55 4.96
CA ASN A 102 11.19 0.38 5.70
C ASN A 102 12.05 1.11 6.75
N THR A 103 11.65 2.33 7.10
CA THR A 103 12.17 3.07 8.26
C THR A 103 12.08 2.29 9.57
N LYS A 104 11.14 1.33 9.68
CA LYS A 104 11.01 0.44 10.85
C LYS A 104 11.99 -0.74 10.88
N GLY A 105 12.81 -0.92 9.84
CA GLY A 105 13.78 -2.00 9.74
C GLY A 105 13.26 -3.25 9.02
N ASP A 106 11.99 -3.27 8.59
CA ASP A 106 11.46 -4.35 7.76
C ASP A 106 12.05 -4.27 6.34
N VAL A 107 12.69 -5.36 5.92
CA VAL A 107 13.18 -5.51 4.55
C VAL A 107 12.18 -6.32 3.75
N LEU A 108 11.80 -5.79 2.59
CA LEU A 108 10.90 -6.41 1.63
C LEU A 108 11.73 -6.96 0.48
N LEU A 109 11.59 -8.26 0.19
CA LEU A 109 12.14 -8.89 -1.00
C LEU A 109 11.02 -9.71 -1.65
N ASN A 110 10.65 -9.35 -2.88
CA ASN A 110 9.71 -10.10 -3.69
C ASN A 110 10.37 -10.50 -5.00
N TRP A 111 10.20 -11.75 -5.40
CA TRP A 111 10.63 -12.22 -6.71
C TRP A 111 9.48 -12.97 -7.36
N VAL A 112 9.13 -12.56 -8.57
CA VAL A 112 8.07 -13.16 -9.38
C VAL A 112 8.66 -13.52 -10.73
N MET A 113 8.45 -14.76 -11.15
CA MET A 113 8.78 -15.25 -12.48
C MET A 113 7.48 -15.68 -13.17
N ARG A 114 7.23 -15.19 -14.38
CA ARG A 114 6.15 -15.68 -15.24
C ARG A 114 6.71 -16.71 -16.23
N PHE A 115 5.95 -17.77 -16.49
CA PHE A 115 6.29 -18.85 -17.44
C PHE A 115 5.23 -18.94 -18.53
#